data_AF-A0A136LEC5-F1
#
_entry.id   AF-A0A136LEC5-F1
#
_cell.length_a   1.000
_cell.length_b   1.000
_cell.length_c   1.000
_cell.angle_alpha   90.00
_cell.angle_beta   90.00
_cell.angle_gamma   90.00
#
_symmetry.space_group_name_H-M   'P 1'
#
loop_
_entity.id
_entity.type
_entity.pdbx_description
1 polymer ?
#
loop_
_entity_poly.entity_id
_entity_poly.type
_entity_poly.pdbx_seq_one_letter_code
_entity_poly.pdbx_strand_id
1 'polypeptide(L)'
;MLTEAVTAEVTPETTEVVAAAPEWIEEQANGVEIGMWKPVGWSLDSSVGLTLMEHSPSVRGGGSPENGIIINIFSPNLEHMELPEAPEDANQALWLMEYVVSTPGIISPSSVASAPQEFTWNGHDAAFYLLAGAHYKRAIVICVVLEPGRIVGINIAMPHQMVDETRVLIPQLFNDFTAGGVQLGSDDLAMLPDPLIFPERNAEATPEQHGG
;
A
#
# COMPACT_ATOMS: atom_id res chain seq x y z
N MET A 1 6.72 70.96 30.60
CA MET A 1 5.73 70.24 29.78
C MET A 1 6.45 69.07 29.16
N LEU A 2 6.48 67.93 29.86
CA LEU A 2 7.09 66.68 29.40
C LEU A 2 5.97 65.81 28.84
N THR A 3 6.09 65.43 27.57
CA THR A 3 5.12 64.62 26.83
C THR A 3 5.41 63.14 27.12
N GLU A 4 4.44 62.43 27.70
CA GLU A 4 4.51 60.97 27.89
C GLU A 4 4.29 60.26 26.55
N ALA A 5 5.24 59.42 26.16
CA ALA A 5 5.08 58.50 25.04
C ALA A 5 4.42 57.22 25.55
N VAL A 6 3.18 56.96 25.12
CA VAL A 6 2.48 55.70 25.36
C VAL A 6 3.04 54.66 24.41
N THR A 7 3.86 53.74 24.93
CA THR A 7 4.26 52.53 24.22
C THR A 7 3.08 51.58 24.22
N ALA A 8 2.45 51.40 23.06
CA ALA A 8 1.51 50.30 22.85
C ALA A 8 2.31 48.99 22.79
N GLU A 9 2.11 48.12 23.78
CA GLU A 9 2.55 46.72 23.70
C GLU A 9 1.76 46.03 22.59
N VAL A 10 2.46 45.66 21.52
CA VAL A 10 1.95 44.76 20.50
C VAL A 10 1.96 43.36 21.13
N THR A 11 0.80 42.92 21.63
CA THR A 11 0.58 41.52 21.98
C THR A 11 0.79 40.68 20.72
N PRO A 12 1.72 39.70 20.69
CA PRO A 12 1.82 38.81 19.56
C PRO A 12 0.54 37.97 19.50
N GLU A 13 -0.27 38.16 18.47
CA GLU A 13 -1.28 37.18 18.07
C GLU A 13 -0.53 35.86 17.84
N THR A 14 -0.70 34.94 18.79
CA THR A 14 -0.27 33.57 18.61
C THR A 14 -1.23 32.99 17.57
N THR A 15 -0.80 33.01 16.30
CA THR A 15 -1.46 32.23 15.25
C THR A 15 -1.34 30.78 15.65
N GLU A 16 -2.41 30.24 16.23
CA GLU A 16 -2.55 28.83 16.52
C GLU A 16 -2.47 28.10 15.17
N VAL A 17 -1.33 27.47 14.90
CA VAL A 17 -1.17 26.59 13.75
C VAL A 17 -2.05 25.38 14.04
N VAL A 18 -3.27 25.40 13.53
CA VAL A 18 -4.16 24.24 13.58
C VAL A 18 -3.42 23.10 12.87
N ALA A 19 -2.99 22.10 13.63
CA ALA A 19 -2.41 20.90 13.06
C ALA A 19 -3.44 20.29 12.10
N ALA A 20 -3.06 20.10 10.84
CA ALA A 20 -3.93 19.44 9.88
C ALA A 20 -4.26 18.04 10.41
N ALA A 21 -5.54 17.66 10.34
CA ALA A 21 -6.04 16.36 10.78
C ALA A 21 -6.12 15.38 9.59
N PRO A 22 -6.05 14.06 9.83
CA PRO A 22 -6.36 13.08 8.80
C PRO A 22 -7.80 13.26 8.28
N GLU A 23 -8.01 12.89 7.03
CA GLU A 23 -9.27 13.10 6.31
C GLU A 23 -9.87 11.75 5.92
N TRP A 24 -11.15 11.52 6.21
CA TRP A 24 -11.86 10.34 5.73
C TRP A 24 -12.16 10.50 4.24
N ILE A 25 -11.80 9.49 3.45
CA ILE A 25 -12.04 9.45 2.01
C ILE A 25 -12.90 8.24 1.65
N GLU A 26 -13.79 8.42 0.68
CA GLU A 26 -14.63 7.38 0.10
C GLU A 26 -14.51 7.43 -1.42
N GLU A 27 -14.06 6.34 -2.03
CA GLU A 27 -13.79 6.27 -3.47
C GLU A 27 -14.37 4.99 -4.07
N GLN A 28 -14.62 5.01 -5.38
CA GLN A 28 -15.14 3.84 -6.11
C GLN A 28 -14.02 3.18 -6.93
N ALA A 29 -13.78 1.89 -6.70
CA ALA A 29 -12.88 1.07 -7.48
C ALA A 29 -13.66 -0.07 -8.13
N ASN A 30 -13.96 0.02 -9.43
CA ASN A 30 -14.68 -0.99 -10.22
C ASN A 30 -15.90 -1.61 -9.49
N GLY A 31 -16.78 -0.76 -8.96
CA GLY A 31 -18.00 -1.18 -8.26
C GLY A 31 -17.82 -1.61 -6.81
N VAL A 32 -16.62 -1.45 -6.25
CA VAL A 32 -16.33 -1.58 -4.81
C VAL A 32 -16.11 -0.18 -4.24
N GLU A 33 -16.94 0.19 -3.26
CA GLU A 33 -16.72 1.39 -2.45
C GLU A 33 -15.59 1.13 -1.45
N ILE A 34 -14.60 2.02 -1.42
CA ILE A 34 -13.43 1.95 -0.56
C ILE A 34 -13.45 3.15 0.38
N GLY A 35 -13.38 2.91 1.69
CA GLY A 35 -13.31 3.96 2.72
C GLY A 35 -12.06 3.84 3.58
N MET A 36 -11.35 4.94 3.81
CA MET A 36 -10.21 4.97 4.73
C MET A 36 -9.83 6.38 5.18
N TRP A 37 -8.99 6.46 6.21
CA TRP A 37 -8.34 7.72 6.59
C TRP A 37 -7.12 7.99 5.71
N LYS A 38 -7.15 9.10 4.98
CA LYS A 38 -5.98 9.67 4.31
C LYS A 38 -5.09 10.39 5.33
N PRO A 39 -3.81 10.00 5.47
CA PRO A 39 -2.90 10.68 6.37
C PRO A 39 -2.62 12.12 5.94
N VAL A 40 -2.23 12.94 6.91
CA VAL A 40 -1.88 14.35 6.70
C VAL A 40 -0.67 14.45 5.78
N GLY A 41 -0.76 15.31 4.76
CA GLY A 41 0.32 15.54 3.81
C GLY A 41 0.45 14.52 2.68
N TRP A 42 -0.40 13.48 2.67
CA TRP A 42 -0.44 12.52 1.57
C TRP A 42 -1.30 13.04 0.41
N SER A 43 -0.90 12.71 -0.81
CA SER A 43 -1.69 12.97 -2.02
C SER A 43 -2.60 11.79 -2.36
N LEU A 44 -3.71 12.12 -3.02
CA LEU A 44 -4.73 11.20 -3.48
C LEU A 44 -4.90 11.36 -5.00
N ASP A 45 -4.90 10.25 -5.72
CA ASP A 45 -5.31 10.13 -7.13
C ASP A 45 -6.32 8.99 -7.26
N SER A 46 -7.53 9.30 -7.75
CA SER A 46 -8.64 8.35 -7.91
C SER A 46 -8.93 7.96 -9.37
N SER A 47 -8.04 8.30 -10.31
CA SER A 47 -8.32 8.16 -11.76
C SER A 47 -8.40 6.73 -12.29
N VAL A 48 -7.71 5.76 -11.68
CA VAL A 48 -7.66 4.34 -12.10
C VAL A 48 -7.82 3.40 -10.89
N GLY A 49 -8.57 3.84 -9.89
CA GLY A 49 -8.60 3.25 -8.55
C GLY A 49 -8.00 4.21 -7.53
N LEU A 50 -7.88 3.79 -6.28
CA LEU A 50 -7.47 4.65 -5.18
C LEU A 50 -5.94 4.60 -5.00
N THR A 51 -5.25 5.69 -5.31
CA THR A 51 -3.80 5.81 -5.11
C THR A 51 -3.49 6.87 -4.06
N LEU A 52 -2.85 6.45 -2.97
CA LEU A 52 -2.35 7.30 -1.90
C LEU A 52 -0.82 7.37 -1.97
N MET A 53 -0.27 8.58 -1.93
CA MET A 53 1.16 8.81 -2.07
C MET A 53 1.69 9.65 -0.90
N GLU A 54 2.66 9.09 -0.18
CA GLU A 54 3.47 9.82 0.75
C GLU A 54 4.56 10.60 0.02
N HIS A 55 4.63 11.90 0.30
CA HIS A 55 5.75 12.73 -0.10
C HIS A 55 6.83 12.67 0.98
N SER A 56 8.00 12.11 0.67
CA SER A 56 9.17 12.32 1.52
C SER A 56 9.78 13.68 1.15
N PRO A 57 9.94 14.63 2.10
CA PRO A 57 10.69 15.84 1.82
C PRO A 57 12.12 15.43 1.45
N SER A 58 12.58 15.83 0.26
CA SER A 58 13.91 15.49 -0.23
C SER A 58 14.99 16.00 0.74
N VAL A 59 15.55 15.10 1.55
CA VAL A 59 16.61 15.47 2.49
C VAL A 59 17.91 15.65 1.71
N ARG A 60 18.29 16.92 1.54
CA ARG A 60 19.60 17.41 1.07
C ARG A 60 20.04 16.92 -0.31
N GLY A 61 19.62 17.65 -1.36
CA GLY A 61 20.34 17.57 -2.62
C GLY A 61 19.62 18.03 -3.88
N GLY A 62 18.71 19.01 -3.82
CA GLY A 62 18.16 19.65 -5.03
C GLY A 62 17.50 18.71 -6.06
N GLY A 63 17.17 17.47 -5.67
CA GLY A 63 16.45 16.50 -6.48
C GLY A 63 14.95 16.61 -6.26
N SER A 64 14.18 16.16 -7.25
CA SER A 64 12.74 15.92 -7.11
C SER A 64 12.48 15.07 -5.87
N PRO A 65 11.34 15.28 -5.17
CA PRO A 65 10.94 14.40 -4.07
C PRO A 65 11.03 12.94 -4.53
N GLU A 66 11.78 12.12 -3.80
CA GLU A 66 11.65 10.68 -3.97
C GLU A 66 10.35 10.27 -3.29
N ASN A 67 9.42 9.67 -4.05
CA ASN A 67 8.18 9.18 -3.47
C ASN A 67 8.50 8.16 -2.36
N GLY A 68 7.89 8.38 -1.19
CA GLY A 68 7.97 7.50 -0.02
C GLY A 68 7.09 6.28 -0.23
N ILE A 69 6.17 6.04 0.69
CA ILE A 69 5.19 4.97 0.59
C ILE A 69 4.13 5.33 -0.48
N ILE A 70 3.81 4.38 -1.36
CA ILE A 70 2.71 4.48 -2.33
C ILE A 70 1.76 3.32 -2.07
N ILE A 71 0.48 3.61 -1.89
CA ILE A 71 -0.57 2.60 -1.67
C ILE A 71 -1.55 2.70 -2.83
N ASN A 72 -1.71 1.60 -3.56
CA ASN A 72 -2.71 1.49 -4.61
C ASN A 72 -3.75 0.47 -4.16
N ILE A 73 -5.02 0.87 -4.13
CA ILE A 73 -6.16 0.02 -3.81
C ILE A 73 -7.06 -0.04 -5.04
N PHE A 74 -7.32 -1.24 -5.52
CA PHE A 74 -8.03 -1.49 -6.76
C PHE A 74 -8.89 -2.74 -6.65
N SER A 75 -9.95 -2.82 -7.45
CA SER A 75 -10.78 -4.01 -7.60
C SER A 75 -10.60 -4.53 -9.02
N PRO A 76 -9.86 -5.63 -9.24
CA PRO A 76 -9.66 -6.13 -10.60
C PRO A 76 -10.96 -6.72 -11.16
N ASN A 77 -11.26 -6.41 -12.42
CA ASN A 77 -12.32 -7.13 -13.14
C ASN A 77 -11.76 -8.45 -13.67
N LEU A 78 -12.19 -9.56 -13.06
CA LEU A 78 -11.79 -10.91 -13.46
C LEU A 78 -12.56 -11.47 -14.67
N GLU A 79 -13.64 -10.83 -15.13
CA GLU A 79 -14.47 -11.32 -16.25
C GLU A 79 -13.68 -11.49 -17.57
N HIS A 80 -12.57 -10.77 -17.70
CA HIS A 80 -11.70 -10.83 -18.87
C HIS A 80 -10.45 -11.71 -18.65
N MET A 81 -10.30 -12.32 -17.47
CA MET A 81 -9.23 -13.25 -17.18
C MET A 81 -9.73 -14.68 -17.38
N GLU A 82 -9.04 -15.44 -18.23
CA GLU A 82 -9.24 -16.89 -18.32
C GLU A 82 -8.59 -17.55 -17.10
N LEU A 83 -9.34 -17.57 -15.98
CA LEU A 83 -8.91 -18.23 -14.77
C LEU A 83 -9.29 -19.71 -14.79
N PRO A 84 -8.42 -20.61 -14.30
CA PRO A 84 -8.83 -21.99 -14.04
C PRO A 84 -9.95 -22.03 -12.98
N GLU A 85 -10.58 -23.19 -12.80
CA GLU A 85 -11.50 -23.36 -11.68
C GLU A 85 -10.71 -23.40 -10.36
N ALA A 86 -11.17 -22.66 -9.36
CA ALA A 86 -10.62 -22.72 -8.02
C ALA A 86 -10.98 -24.07 -7.37
N PRO A 87 -10.09 -24.67 -6.56
CA PRO A 87 -10.42 -25.88 -5.80
C PRO A 87 -11.60 -25.63 -4.84
N GLU A 88 -12.48 -26.63 -4.65
CA GLU A 88 -13.78 -26.48 -3.96
C GLU A 88 -13.73 -26.01 -2.49
N ASP A 89 -12.57 -26.01 -1.84
CA ASP A 89 -12.39 -25.55 -0.45
C ASP A 89 -11.13 -24.69 -0.26
N ALA A 90 -10.57 -24.14 -1.34
CA ALA A 90 -9.38 -23.30 -1.24
C ALA A 90 -9.71 -21.88 -0.79
N ASN A 91 -8.81 -21.27 -0.02
CA ASN A 91 -8.80 -19.82 0.17
C ASN A 91 -8.70 -19.16 -1.22
N GLN A 92 -9.75 -18.45 -1.62
CA GLN A 92 -9.85 -17.93 -2.98
C GLN A 92 -8.80 -16.85 -3.26
N ALA A 93 -8.43 -16.06 -2.24
CA ALA A 93 -7.39 -15.05 -2.38
C ALA A 93 -6.01 -15.69 -2.59
N LEU A 94 -5.70 -16.76 -1.87
CA LEU A 94 -4.45 -17.50 -2.03
C LEU A 94 -4.35 -18.07 -3.44
N TRP A 95 -5.39 -18.80 -3.88
CA TRP A 95 -5.44 -19.39 -5.21
C TRP A 95 -5.24 -18.34 -6.31
N LEU A 96 -5.91 -17.18 -6.20
CA LEU A 96 -5.76 -16.10 -7.17
C LEU A 96 -4.34 -15.54 -7.18
N MET A 97 -3.72 -15.37 -6.01
CA MET A 97 -2.35 -14.86 -5.90
C MET A 97 -1.32 -15.87 -6.43
N GLU A 98 -1.51 -17.17 -6.20
CA GLU A 98 -0.67 -18.22 -6.77
C GLU A 98 -0.75 -18.21 -8.30
N TYR A 99 -1.95 -18.03 -8.85
CA TYR A 99 -2.14 -17.85 -10.29
C TYR A 99 -1.39 -16.60 -10.80
N VAL A 100 -1.51 -15.46 -10.11
CA VAL A 100 -0.83 -14.20 -10.47
C VAL A 100 0.69 -14.35 -10.46
N VAL A 101 1.25 -14.96 -9.42
CA VAL A 101 2.71 -15.13 -9.27
C VAL A 101 3.27 -16.14 -10.27
N SER A 102 2.49 -17.17 -10.64
CA SER A 102 2.91 -18.20 -11.60
C SER A 102 2.70 -17.79 -13.07
N THR A 103 1.87 -16.79 -13.35
CA THR A 103 1.57 -16.37 -14.73
C THR A 103 2.65 -15.43 -15.29
N PRO A 104 3.32 -15.82 -16.40
CA PRO A 104 4.33 -14.97 -17.02
C PRO A 104 3.75 -13.63 -17.50
N GLY A 105 4.45 -12.53 -17.21
CA GLY A 105 4.12 -11.20 -17.71
C GLY A 105 3.21 -10.35 -16.83
N ILE A 106 2.64 -10.92 -15.75
CA ILE A 106 1.88 -10.12 -14.75
C ILE A 106 2.85 -9.39 -13.83
N ILE A 107 3.82 -10.12 -13.26
CA ILE A 107 4.89 -9.53 -12.46
C ILE A 107 6.02 -9.07 -13.39
N SER A 108 6.53 -7.86 -13.15
CA SER A 108 7.66 -7.32 -13.91
C SER A 108 8.85 -8.30 -13.89
N PRO A 109 9.51 -8.58 -15.03
CA PRO A 109 10.69 -9.44 -15.09
C PRO A 109 11.86 -8.96 -14.22
N SER A 110 11.85 -7.69 -13.81
CA SER A 110 12.85 -7.13 -12.91
C SER A 110 12.57 -7.40 -11.43
N SER A 111 11.44 -8.01 -11.09
CA SER A 111 10.99 -8.24 -9.72
C SER A 111 11.00 -9.72 -9.35
N VAL A 112 11.13 -10.00 -8.05
CA VAL A 112 11.02 -11.35 -7.47
C VAL A 112 9.91 -11.32 -6.43
N ALA A 113 9.02 -12.31 -6.47
CA ALA A 113 7.94 -12.47 -5.49
C ALA A 113 8.24 -13.61 -4.51
N SER A 114 7.84 -13.45 -3.25
CA SER A 114 7.77 -14.56 -2.30
C SER A 114 6.63 -15.49 -2.70
N ALA A 115 6.60 -16.69 -2.11
CA ALA A 115 5.38 -17.49 -2.14
C ALA A 115 4.22 -16.69 -1.50
N PRO A 116 3.01 -16.73 -2.09
CA PRO A 116 1.80 -16.26 -1.43
C PRO A 116 1.54 -16.98 -0.11
N GLN A 117 0.99 -16.25 0.85
CA GLN A 117 0.60 -16.76 2.17
C GLN A 117 -0.84 -16.36 2.44
N GLU A 118 -1.66 -17.33 2.84
CA GLU A 118 -3.04 -17.10 3.23
C GLU A 118 -3.15 -16.50 4.63
N PHE A 119 -4.23 -15.76 4.84
CA PHE A 119 -4.76 -15.41 6.15
C PHE A 119 -6.27 -15.12 6.01
N THR A 120 -6.90 -14.75 7.12
CA THR A 120 -8.28 -14.32 7.13
C THR A 120 -8.33 -12.86 7.55
N TRP A 121 -9.07 -12.02 6.82
CA TRP A 121 -9.24 -10.61 7.16
C TRP A 121 -10.70 -10.31 7.45
N ASN A 122 -11.01 -10.12 8.72
CA ASN A 122 -12.36 -9.98 9.26
C ASN A 122 -13.33 -11.06 8.75
N GLY A 123 -12.87 -12.33 8.75
CA GLY A 123 -13.65 -13.47 8.28
C GLY A 123 -13.64 -13.72 6.78
N HIS A 124 -12.99 -12.86 5.98
CA HIS A 124 -12.87 -13.02 4.53
C HIS A 124 -11.55 -13.68 4.13
N ASP A 125 -11.60 -14.47 3.04
CA ASP A 125 -10.41 -15.04 2.43
C ASP A 125 -9.45 -13.92 2.00
N ALA A 126 -8.24 -13.96 2.55
CA ALA A 126 -7.19 -13.03 2.22
C ALA A 126 -5.87 -13.75 1.99
N ALA A 127 -5.00 -13.12 1.21
CA ALA A 127 -3.65 -13.59 1.01
C ALA A 127 -2.72 -12.41 0.74
N PHE A 128 -1.43 -12.62 0.96
CA PHE A 128 -0.42 -11.64 0.60
C PHE A 128 0.84 -12.29 0.03
N TYR A 129 1.61 -11.52 -0.74
CA TYR A 129 2.99 -11.84 -1.08
C TYR A 129 3.87 -10.59 -1.05
N LEU A 130 5.19 -10.81 -0.95
CA LEU A 130 6.19 -9.76 -0.90
C LEU A 130 6.96 -9.69 -2.21
N LEU A 131 7.12 -8.49 -2.74
CA LEU A 131 7.82 -8.18 -3.98
C LEU A 131 9.11 -7.42 -3.71
N ALA A 132 10.22 -7.91 -4.28
CA ALA A 132 11.47 -7.19 -4.39
C ALA A 132 11.67 -6.74 -5.83
N GLY A 133 11.52 -5.44 -6.08
CA GLY A 133 11.70 -4.83 -7.40
C GLY A 133 13.11 -4.28 -7.62
N ALA A 134 13.31 -3.67 -8.80
CA ALA A 134 14.53 -2.93 -9.11
C ALA A 134 14.72 -1.71 -8.18
N HIS A 135 15.94 -1.18 -8.13
CA HIS A 135 16.29 0.06 -7.41
C HIS A 135 15.86 0.08 -5.93
N TYR A 136 16.02 -1.04 -5.22
CA TYR A 136 15.67 -1.17 -3.81
C TYR A 136 14.20 -0.85 -3.49
N LYS A 137 13.30 -0.98 -4.47
CA LYS A 137 11.86 -0.91 -4.20
C LYS A 137 11.37 -2.25 -3.64
N ARG A 138 10.45 -2.14 -2.69
CA ARG A 138 9.79 -3.25 -2.01
C ARG A 138 8.30 -3.04 -2.12
N ALA A 139 7.53 -4.12 -2.22
CA ALA A 139 6.08 -4.02 -2.21
C ALA A 139 5.42 -5.17 -1.44
N ILE A 140 4.36 -4.85 -0.71
CA ILE A 140 3.44 -5.84 -0.13
C ILE A 140 2.20 -5.82 -1.00
N VAL A 141 1.84 -6.97 -1.54
CA VAL A 141 0.59 -7.12 -2.29
C VAL A 141 -0.35 -7.95 -1.44
N ILE A 142 -1.53 -7.41 -1.13
CA ILE A 142 -2.59 -8.06 -0.36
C ILE A 142 -3.81 -8.20 -1.28
N CYS A 143 -4.48 -9.33 -1.22
CA CYS A 143 -5.75 -9.60 -1.89
C CYS A 143 -6.75 -10.04 -0.84
N VAL A 144 -7.97 -9.52 -0.91
CA VAL A 144 -9.12 -9.98 -0.11
C VAL A 144 -10.31 -10.23 -1.03
N VAL A 145 -11.01 -11.34 -0.79
CA VAL A 145 -12.23 -11.72 -1.50
C VAL A 145 -13.44 -11.42 -0.62
N LEU A 146 -14.26 -10.47 -1.08
CA LEU A 146 -15.48 -10.02 -0.42
C LEU A 146 -16.70 -10.69 -1.06
N GLU A 147 -17.73 -10.94 -0.27
CA GLU A 147 -18.99 -11.46 -0.82
C GLU A 147 -19.81 -10.35 -1.52
N PRO A 148 -20.57 -10.69 -2.59
CA PRO A 148 -20.52 -11.94 -3.35
C PRO A 148 -19.45 -11.88 -4.47
N GLY A 149 -18.25 -12.40 -4.22
CA GLY A 149 -17.19 -12.60 -5.24
C GLY A 149 -16.44 -11.35 -5.75
N ARG A 150 -16.43 -10.26 -4.98
CA ARG A 150 -15.67 -9.04 -5.32
C ARG A 150 -14.25 -9.15 -4.77
N ILE A 151 -13.25 -8.69 -5.52
CA ILE A 151 -11.86 -8.74 -5.07
C ILE A 151 -11.34 -7.34 -4.83
N VAL A 152 -10.58 -7.17 -3.76
CA VAL A 152 -9.82 -5.94 -3.53
C VAL A 152 -8.35 -6.30 -3.44
N GLY A 153 -7.57 -5.72 -4.36
CA GLY A 153 -6.12 -5.76 -4.37
C GLY A 153 -5.56 -4.49 -3.74
N ILE A 154 -4.56 -4.66 -2.89
CA ILE A 154 -3.83 -3.58 -2.23
C ILE A 154 -2.35 -3.78 -2.54
N ASN A 155 -1.73 -2.80 -3.18
CA ASN A 155 -0.29 -2.79 -3.45
C ASN A 155 0.36 -1.64 -2.69
N ILE A 156 1.13 -1.97 -1.67
CA ILE A 156 1.87 -1.03 -0.83
C ILE A 156 3.32 -1.08 -1.28
N ALA A 157 3.79 -0.07 -2.01
CA ALA A 157 5.16 0.04 -2.49
C ALA A 157 5.97 1.04 -1.66
N MET A 158 7.22 0.73 -1.36
CA MET A 158 8.08 1.55 -0.50
C MET A 158 9.57 1.43 -0.92
N PRO A 159 10.42 2.42 -0.59
CA PRO A 159 11.86 2.23 -0.55
C PRO A 159 12.29 1.18 0.49
N HIS A 160 13.35 0.42 0.23
CA HIS A 160 13.85 -0.61 1.15
C HIS A 160 14.14 -0.08 2.57
N GLN A 161 14.65 1.15 2.68
CA GLN A 161 14.95 1.79 3.97
C GLN A 161 13.71 2.11 4.82
N MET A 162 12.50 2.07 4.24
CA MET A 162 11.23 2.34 4.91
C MET A 162 10.44 1.08 5.23
N VAL A 163 11.00 -0.13 5.03
CA VAL A 163 10.27 -1.39 5.25
C VAL A 163 9.76 -1.51 6.68
N ASP A 164 10.63 -1.27 7.67
CA ASP A 164 10.26 -1.40 9.08
C ASP A 164 9.23 -0.36 9.49
N GLU A 165 9.41 0.89 9.03
CA GLU A 165 8.45 1.98 9.23
C GLU A 165 7.08 1.65 8.61
N THR A 166 7.08 1.16 7.36
CA THR A 166 5.86 0.79 6.65
C THR A 166 5.13 -0.35 7.35
N ARG A 167 5.85 -1.35 7.85
CA ARG A 167 5.25 -2.48 8.60
C ARG A 167 4.50 -2.04 9.85
N VAL A 168 5.00 -1.00 10.54
CA VAL A 168 4.35 -0.41 11.73
C VAL A 168 3.18 0.50 11.34
N LEU A 169 3.28 1.16 10.18
CA LEU A 169 2.26 2.09 9.69
C LEU A 169 1.01 1.37 9.15
N ILE A 170 1.16 0.19 8.55
CA ILE A 170 0.06 -0.54 7.90
C ILE A 170 -1.16 -0.73 8.80
N PRO A 171 -1.07 -1.31 10.02
CA PRO A 171 -2.24 -1.45 10.87
C PRO A 171 -2.93 -0.12 11.18
N GLN A 172 -2.18 0.99 11.26
CA GLN A 172 -2.77 2.30 11.54
C GLN A 172 -3.54 2.84 10.33
N LEU A 173 -3.01 2.67 9.13
CA LEU A 173 -3.67 3.10 7.89
C LEU A 173 -4.95 2.33 7.61
N PHE A 174 -4.99 1.06 7.99
CA PHE A 174 -6.10 0.17 7.71
C PHE A 174 -7.05 -0.03 8.90
N ASN A 175 -6.85 0.69 10.02
CA ASN A 175 -7.65 0.52 11.23
C ASN A 175 -9.14 0.67 11.01
N ASP A 176 -9.52 1.66 10.22
CA ASP A 176 -10.93 1.91 9.88
C ASP A 176 -11.21 1.58 8.40
N PHE A 177 -10.39 0.76 7.76
CA PHE A 177 -10.54 0.44 6.34
C PHE A 177 -11.88 -0.26 6.08
N THR A 178 -12.63 0.26 5.11
CA THR A 178 -13.84 -0.35 4.60
C THR A 178 -13.71 -0.68 3.11
N ALA A 179 -14.30 -1.79 2.71
CA ALA A 179 -14.39 -2.19 1.31
C ALA A 179 -15.73 -2.88 1.04
N GLY A 180 -16.45 -2.41 0.03
CA GLY A 180 -17.72 -3.01 -0.40
C GLY A 180 -18.80 -3.04 0.68
N GLY A 181 -18.77 -2.10 1.63
CA GLY A 181 -19.66 -2.02 2.79
C GLY A 181 -19.22 -2.84 4.01
N VAL A 182 -18.07 -3.52 3.94
CA VAL A 182 -17.50 -4.30 5.05
C VAL A 182 -16.37 -3.50 5.71
N GLN A 183 -16.40 -3.39 7.04
CA GLN A 183 -15.28 -2.90 7.83
C GLN A 183 -14.23 -4.02 7.96
N LEU A 184 -13.08 -3.90 7.34
CA LEU A 184 -12.02 -4.93 7.43
C LEU A 184 -11.12 -4.71 8.65
N GLY A 185 -10.82 -3.45 8.98
CA GLY A 185 -10.00 -3.10 10.14
C GLY A 185 -8.55 -3.58 10.08
N SER A 186 -7.83 -3.51 11.22
CA SER A 186 -6.38 -3.74 11.27
C SER A 186 -5.94 -4.97 12.06
N ASP A 187 -6.82 -5.59 12.84
CA ASP A 187 -6.46 -6.65 13.78
C ASP A 187 -5.75 -7.82 13.09
N ASP A 188 -6.27 -8.27 11.95
CA ASP A 188 -5.70 -9.39 11.20
C ASP A 188 -4.41 -9.04 10.45
N LEU A 189 -4.09 -7.75 10.27
CA LEU A 189 -2.82 -7.32 9.66
C LEU A 189 -1.63 -7.55 10.60
N ALA A 190 -1.87 -7.87 11.88
CA ALA A 190 -0.83 -8.37 12.77
C ALA A 190 -0.22 -9.71 12.28
N MET A 191 -0.94 -10.47 11.44
CA MET A 191 -0.46 -11.73 10.85
C MET A 191 0.64 -11.52 9.80
N LEU A 192 0.83 -10.29 9.29
CA LEU A 192 1.96 -9.99 8.42
C LEU A 192 3.28 -10.26 9.17
N PRO A 193 4.31 -10.85 8.54
CA PRO A 193 5.57 -11.13 9.20
C PRO A 193 6.20 -9.89 9.85
N ASP A 194 6.82 -10.08 11.01
CA ASP A 194 7.63 -9.08 11.70
C ASP A 194 8.98 -9.70 12.09
N PRO A 195 10.07 -9.38 11.37
CA PRO A 195 10.15 -8.42 10.25
C PRO A 195 9.56 -8.96 8.93
N LEU A 196 9.29 -8.07 7.97
CA LEU A 196 8.93 -8.45 6.61
C LEU A 196 10.14 -9.04 5.87
N ILE A 197 10.05 -10.31 5.46
CA ILE A 197 11.14 -11.03 4.80
C ILE A 197 10.92 -11.03 3.27
N PHE A 198 11.53 -10.06 2.58
CA PHE A 198 11.43 -9.96 1.12
C PHE A 198 12.29 -11.02 0.42
N PRO A 199 11.85 -11.52 -0.75
CA PRO A 199 12.64 -12.47 -1.52
C PRO A 199 13.91 -11.79 -2.05
N GLU A 200 15.01 -12.54 -2.05
CA GLU A 200 16.25 -12.11 -2.69
C GLU A 200 16.29 -12.66 -4.12
N ARG A 201 16.78 -11.84 -5.05
CA ARG A 201 17.17 -12.38 -6.35
C ARG A 201 18.41 -13.23 -6.12
N ASN A 202 18.27 -14.55 -6.18
CA ASN A 202 19.43 -15.44 -6.25
C ASN A 202 20.33 -14.93 -7.39
N ALA A 203 21.55 -14.53 -7.06
CA ALA A 203 22.52 -14.02 -8.04
C ALA A 203 23.04 -15.13 -8.99
N GLU A 204 22.58 -16.36 -8.84
CA GLU A 204 23.03 -17.53 -9.59
C GLU A 204 22.14 -17.82 -10.80
N ALA A 205 22.31 -17.00 -11.83
CA ALA A 205 22.21 -17.42 -13.23
C ALA A 205 22.81 -16.32 -14.10
N THR A 206 24.12 -16.08 -13.97
CA THR A 206 24.84 -15.47 -15.09
C THR A 206 24.97 -16.58 -16.12
N PRO A 207 24.35 -16.49 -17.31
CA PRO A 207 24.68 -17.41 -18.38
C PRO A 207 26.15 -17.18 -18.68
N GLU A 208 26.99 -18.20 -18.48
CA GLU A 208 28.35 -18.18 -18.96
C GLU A 208 28.30 -17.80 -20.43
N GLN A 209 28.85 -16.63 -20.77
CA GLN A 209 29.17 -16.31 -22.14
C GLN A 209 30.28 -17.27 -22.57
N HIS A 210 29.90 -18.44 -23.07
CA HIS A 210 30.77 -19.23 -23.91
C HIS A 210 30.87 -18.52 -25.26
N GLY A 211 31.92 -17.70 -25.36
CA GLY A 211 32.47 -17.32 -26.63
C GLY A 211 32.94 -18.56 -27.39
N GLY A 212 32.59 -18.59 -28.67
CA GLY A 212 33.06 -19.51 -29.70
C GLY A 212 32.78 -18.89 -31.05
#